data_AF-A0A521Z7U9-F1
#
_entry.id   AF-A0A521Z7U9-F1
#
_cell.length_a   1.000
_cell.length_b   1.000
_cell.length_c   1.000
_cell.angle_alpha   90.00
_cell.angle_beta   90.00
_cell.angle_gamma   90.00
#
_symmetry.space_group_name_H-M   'P 1'
#
loop_
_entity.id
_entity.type
_entity.pdbx_description
1 polymer ?
#
loop_
_entity_poly.entity_id
_entity_poly.type
_entity_poly.pdbx_seq_one_letter_code
_entity_poly.pdbx_strand_id
1 'polypeptide(L)'
;MSPEKGPGPEDRDLIPGSEEVELEDKAREEGRLQRIAGLEERLEEAYAGIEEVRGSELPDAEKSKRILQFEDEIRNLERQLDELERTD
;
A
#
# COMPACT_ATOMS: atom_id res chain seq x y z
N MET A 1 61.83 -24.33 -15.53
CA MET A 1 61.55 -22.99 -15.01
C MET A 1 60.11 -22.97 -14.54
N SER A 2 59.86 -22.49 -13.32
CA SER A 2 58.57 -22.54 -12.63
C SER A 2 57.53 -21.62 -13.26
N PRO A 3 56.22 -21.94 -13.20
CA PRO A 3 55.17 -21.07 -13.70
C PRO A 3 54.96 -19.88 -12.75
N GLU A 4 54.84 -18.67 -13.31
CA GLU A 4 54.41 -17.49 -12.58
C GLU A 4 52.96 -17.68 -12.11
N LYS A 5 52.74 -17.51 -10.80
CA LYS A 5 51.42 -17.39 -10.21
C LYS A 5 50.82 -16.05 -10.62
N GLY A 6 49.88 -16.05 -11.57
CA GLY A 6 48.95 -14.94 -11.74
C GLY A 6 47.97 -14.86 -10.55
N PRO A 7 47.46 -13.65 -10.21
CA PRO A 7 46.56 -13.47 -9.07
C PRO A 7 45.26 -14.28 -9.26
N GLY A 8 44.73 -14.78 -8.14
CA GLY A 8 43.60 -15.72 -8.08
C GLY A 8 42.23 -15.13 -8.44
N PRO A 9 41.18 -15.96 -8.47
CA PRO A 9 39.85 -15.59 -8.92
C PRO A 9 39.02 -14.99 -7.78
N GLU A 10 39.39 -13.82 -7.26
CA GLU A 10 38.66 -13.23 -6.12
C GLU A 10 38.56 -11.69 -6.17
N ASP A 11 38.39 -11.12 -7.36
CA ASP A 11 37.77 -9.80 -7.50
C ASP A 11 36.32 -10.08 -7.94
N ARG A 12 35.42 -10.47 -7.04
CA ARG A 12 34.50 -9.53 -6.36
C ARG A 12 34.14 -8.35 -7.25
N ASP A 13 33.45 -8.64 -8.34
CA ASP A 13 32.45 -7.73 -8.93
C ASP A 13 31.30 -7.56 -7.92
N LEU A 14 31.57 -6.94 -6.78
CA LEU A 14 30.56 -6.28 -5.96
C LEU A 14 30.21 -5.02 -6.73
N ILE A 15 29.11 -5.04 -7.47
CA ILE A 15 28.55 -3.85 -8.12
C ILE A 15 28.16 -2.88 -7.00
N PRO A 16 28.91 -1.79 -6.75
CA PRO A 16 28.49 -0.79 -5.78
C PRO A 16 27.37 -0.01 -6.44
N GLY A 17 26.13 -0.25 -5.99
CA GLY A 17 24.91 0.30 -6.58
C GLY A 17 23.73 -0.66 -6.58
N SER A 18 23.93 -1.96 -6.34
CA SER A 18 22.81 -2.90 -6.19
C SER A 18 22.14 -2.79 -4.82
N GLU A 19 22.91 -2.73 -3.73
CA GLU A 19 22.35 -2.67 -2.36
C GLU A 19 21.60 -1.35 -2.10
N GLU A 20 22.08 -0.21 -2.61
CA GLU A 20 21.44 1.10 -2.38
C GLU A 20 20.11 1.21 -3.14
N VAL A 21 20.05 0.72 -4.39
CA VAL A 21 18.82 0.66 -5.19
C VAL A 21 17.81 -0.33 -4.60
N GLU A 22 18.28 -1.50 -4.14
CA GLU A 22 17.44 -2.49 -3.46
C GLU A 22 16.81 -1.95 -2.16
N LEU A 23 17.55 -1.13 -1.40
CA LEU A 23 17.04 -0.49 -0.19
C LEU A 23 16.00 0.59 -0.50
N GLU A 24 16.19 1.39 -1.56
CA GLU A 24 15.22 2.40 -1.99
C GLU A 24 13.91 1.78 -2.49
N ASP A 25 14.00 0.71 -3.29
CA ASP A 25 12.82 0.00 -3.78
C ASP A 25 12.05 -0.69 -2.64
N LYS A 26 12.77 -1.25 -1.66
CA LYS A 26 12.15 -1.81 -0.45
C LYS A 26 11.44 -0.73 0.38
N ALA A 27 12.04 0.44 0.57
CA ALA A 27 11.42 1.54 1.30
C ALA A 27 10.17 2.08 0.57
N ARG A 28 10.22 2.16 -0.78
CA ARG A 28 9.06 2.54 -1.60
C ARG A 28 7.92 1.53 -1.42
N GLU A 29 8.23 0.24 -1.46
CA GLU A 29 7.24 -0.82 -1.30
C GLU A 29 6.64 -0.85 0.10
N GLU A 30 7.45 -0.73 1.15
CA GLU A 30 6.97 -0.60 2.54
C GLU A 30 6.01 0.59 2.69
N GLY A 31 6.35 1.74 2.10
CA GLY A 31 5.47 2.92 2.08
C GLY A 31 4.20 2.74 1.25
N ARG A 32 4.20 1.88 0.22
CA ARG A 32 2.99 1.52 -0.54
C ARG A 32 2.08 0.62 0.29
N LEU A 33 2.63 -0.43 0.89
CA LEU A 33 1.88 -1.37 1.75
C LEU A 33 1.24 -0.66 2.96
N GLN A 34 1.95 0.27 3.60
CA GLN A 34 1.38 1.09 4.68
C GLN A 34 0.18 1.93 4.23
N ARG A 35 0.24 2.48 3.01
CA ARG A 35 -0.87 3.27 2.45
C ARG A 35 -2.07 2.38 2.11
N ILE A 36 -1.84 1.19 1.56
CA ILE A 36 -2.89 0.20 1.29
C ILE A 36 -3.57 -0.19 2.59
N ALA A 37 -2.81 -0.59 3.61
CA ALA A 37 -3.36 -0.97 4.91
C ALA A 37 -4.19 0.17 5.55
N GLY A 38 -3.71 1.42 5.46
CA GLY A 38 -4.47 2.57 5.96
C GLY A 38 -5.75 2.88 5.18
N LEU A 39 -5.83 2.52 3.89
CA LEU A 39 -7.07 2.64 3.12
C LEU A 39 -8.05 1.51 3.42
N GLU A 40 -7.55 0.29 3.63
CA GLU A 40 -8.37 -0.87 4.04
C GLU A 40 -9.02 -0.64 5.41
N GLU A 41 -8.27 -0.11 6.39
CA GLU A 41 -8.80 0.26 7.71
C GLU A 41 -9.96 1.28 7.58
N ARG A 42 -9.77 2.31 6.76
CA ARG A 42 -10.79 3.33 6.51
C ARG A 42 -12.03 2.79 5.79
N LEU A 43 -11.87 1.80 4.92
CA LEU A 43 -12.99 1.10 4.30
C LEU A 43 -13.79 0.33 5.34
N GLU A 44 -13.12 -0.40 6.22
CA GLU A 44 -13.78 -1.12 7.32
C GLU A 44 -14.56 -0.16 8.22
N GLU A 45 -13.97 0.98 8.57
CA GLU A 45 -14.64 2.05 9.32
C GLU A 45 -15.88 2.59 8.60
N ALA A 46 -15.80 2.84 7.29
CA ALA A 46 -16.92 3.36 6.51
C ALA A 46 -18.08 2.34 6.44
N TYR A 47 -17.78 1.06 6.26
CA TYR A 47 -18.80 0.00 6.30
C TYR A 47 -19.42 -0.14 7.70
N ALA A 48 -18.61 -0.09 8.75
CA ALA A 48 -19.11 -0.10 10.12
C ALA A 48 -20.02 1.10 10.40
N GLY A 49 -19.68 2.28 9.88
CA GLY A 49 -20.50 3.49 9.97
C GLY A 49 -21.87 3.34 9.29
N ILE A 50 -21.95 2.64 8.15
CA ILE A 50 -23.24 2.32 7.50
C ILE A 50 -24.11 1.45 8.42
N GLU A 51 -23.55 0.41 9.02
CA GLU A 51 -24.29 -0.47 9.92
C GLU A 51 -24.75 0.26 11.20
N GLU A 52 -23.93 1.14 11.75
CA GLU A 52 -24.31 2.02 12.87
C GLU A 52 -25.50 2.91 12.50
N VAL A 53 -25.45 3.58 11.34
CA VAL A 53 -26.56 4.43 10.86
C VAL A 53 -27.83 3.62 10.64
N ARG A 54 -27.72 2.41 10.07
CA ARG A 54 -28.87 1.50 9.87
C ARG A 54 -29.54 1.16 11.21
N GLY A 55 -28.75 0.86 12.24
CA GLY A 55 -29.19 0.54 13.59
C GLY A 55 -29.67 1.71 14.43
N SER A 56 -29.40 2.96 14.02
CA SER A 56 -29.77 4.16 14.78
C SER A 56 -31.28 4.44 14.80
N GLU A 57 -31.73 5.33 15.70
CA GLU A 57 -33.12 5.83 15.75
C GLU A 57 -33.36 7.05 14.84
N LEU A 58 -32.45 7.37 13.93
CA LEU A 58 -32.59 8.50 13.02
C LEU A 58 -33.79 8.34 12.08
N PRO A 59 -34.43 9.44 11.64
CA PRO A 59 -35.44 9.38 10.59
C PRO A 59 -34.87 8.80 9.29
N ASP A 60 -35.68 8.06 8.53
CA ASP A 60 -35.25 7.37 7.30
C ASP A 60 -34.54 8.29 6.30
N ALA A 61 -35.04 9.52 6.11
CA ALA A 61 -34.43 10.49 5.21
C ALA A 61 -33.00 10.88 5.62
N GLU A 62 -32.74 10.99 6.94
CA GLU A 62 -31.42 11.29 7.48
C GLU A 62 -30.50 10.05 7.41
N LYS A 63 -31.03 8.85 7.65
CA LYS A 63 -30.30 7.59 7.44
C LYS A 63 -29.84 7.47 5.99
N SER A 64 -30.74 7.63 5.02
CA SER A 64 -30.42 7.55 3.60
C SER A 64 -29.35 8.56 3.21
N LYS A 65 -29.44 9.80 3.69
CA LYS A 65 -28.43 10.83 3.42
C LYS A 65 -27.05 10.44 3.95
N ARG A 66 -26.96 9.93 5.18
CA ARG A 66 -25.68 9.52 5.78
C ARG A 66 -25.10 8.27 5.12
N ILE A 67 -25.95 7.29 4.79
CA ILE A 67 -25.51 6.10 4.05
C ILE A 67 -24.92 6.50 2.69
N LEU A 68 -25.56 7.41 1.96
CA LEU A 68 -25.02 7.91 0.68
C LEU A 68 -23.64 8.57 0.86
N GLN A 69 -23.40 9.28 1.96
CA GLN A 69 -22.08 9.87 2.25
C GLN A 69 -21.01 8.80 2.46
N PHE A 70 -21.31 7.73 3.21
CA PHE A 70 -20.39 6.60 3.35
C PHE A 70 -20.18 5.85 2.03
N GLU A 71 -21.23 5.65 1.23
CA GLU A 71 -21.10 5.01 -0.09
C GLU A 71 -20.23 5.83 -1.06
N ASP A 72 -20.31 7.17 -1.02
CA ASP A 72 -19.43 8.05 -1.77
C ASP A 72 -17.98 7.97 -1.27
N GLU A 73 -17.78 7.89 0.06
CA GLU A 73 -16.45 7.72 0.66
C GLU A 73 -15.84 6.37 0.28
N ILE A 74 -16.59 5.27 0.39
CA ILE A 74 -16.17 3.92 -0.01
C ILE A 74 -15.72 3.91 -1.46
N ARG A 75 -16.53 4.44 -2.39
CA ARG A 75 -16.16 4.52 -3.81
C ARG A 75 -14.86 5.29 -4.04
N ASN A 76 -14.61 6.35 -3.27
CA ASN A 76 -13.37 7.11 -3.37
C ASN A 76 -12.16 6.37 -2.75
N LEU A 77 -12.36 5.58 -1.68
CA LEU A 77 -11.32 4.75 -1.08
C LEU A 77 -10.95 3.57 -1.98
N GLU A 78 -11.94 2.87 -2.53
CA GLU A 78 -11.75 1.79 -3.51
C GLU A 78 -10.95 2.29 -4.73
N ARG A 79 -11.29 3.47 -5.25
CA ARG A 79 -10.53 4.08 -6.36
C ARG A 79 -9.06 4.34 -5.98
N GLN A 80 -8.79 4.82 -4.77
CA GLN A 80 -7.42 5.08 -4.32
C GLN A 80 -6.61 3.79 -4.13
N LEU A 81 -7.25 2.72 -3.65
CA LEU A 81 -6.63 1.39 -3.59
C LEU A 81 -6.29 0.88 -4.98
N ASP A 82 -7.26 0.91 -5.90
CA ASP A 82 -7.06 0.55 -7.31
C ASP A 82 -5.89 1.33 -7.95
N GLU A 83 -5.76 2.62 -7.65
CA GLU A 83 -4.67 3.46 -8.14
C GLU A 83 -3.31 3.05 -7.54
N LEU A 84 -3.25 2.74 -6.24
CA LEU A 84 -2.02 2.29 -5.57
C LEU A 84 -1.58 0.89 -6.00
N GLU A 85 -2.52 -0.02 -6.22
CA GLU A 85 -2.25 -1.38 -6.70
C GLU A 85 -1.76 -1.41 -8.15
N ARG A 86 -2.24 -0.47 -8.99
CA ARG A 86 -1.78 -0.34 -10.39
C ARG A 86 -0.47 0.43 -10.54
N THR A 87 -0.02 1.10 -9.49
CA THR A 87 1.26 1.80 -9.49
C THR A 87 2.35 0.82 -9.06
N ASP A 88 2.73 -0.06 -9.99
CA ASP A 88 3.98 -0.85 -9.97
C ASP A 88 5.10 -0.11 -10.72
#